data_AF-A0A023GZZ4-F1
#
_entry.id   AF-A0A023GZZ4-F1
#
_cell.length_a   1.000
_cell.length_b   1.000
_cell.length_c   1.000
_cell.angle_alpha   90.00
_cell.angle_beta   90.00
_cell.angle_gamma   90.00
#
_symmetry.space_group_name_H-M   'P 1'
#
loop_
_entity.id
_entity.type
_entity.pdbx_description
1 polymer ?
#
loop_
_entity_poly.entity_id
_entity_poly.type
_entity_poly.pdbx_seq_one_letter_code
_entity_poly.pdbx_strand_id
1 'polypeptide(L)'
;QPNAMGGREVGGLANTLAAHFEFGDPQSHQTVSEFWHTDSLATRAGLKAIDLFDAMNEGKIKAVWIMATNPVVSLPDSEKIKTALEKCPFVVVSDCIADTETTRLADVVLPAQGWSEKSGTVTNSERRISRQRRVLPSPGEAKPDWWILKEVAQKMGFKDQFDHRHEGQIFKEYCEMTALGNETGKARDLCLIGLTKLDEKGYGELTP
;
A
#
# COMPACT_ATOMS: atom_id res chain seq x y z
N GLN A 1 14.13 2.02 -6.21
CA GLN A 1 12.83 1.31 -6.06
C GLN A 1 12.04 1.45 -7.36
N PRO A 2 11.58 0.35 -7.97
CA PRO A 2 10.95 0.37 -9.30
C PRO A 2 9.55 1.00 -9.33
N ASN A 3 8.86 1.06 -8.17
CA ASN A 3 7.48 1.57 -8.05
C ASN A 3 7.34 2.66 -6.98
N ALA A 4 8.39 3.47 -6.77
CA ALA A 4 8.33 4.55 -5.78
C ALA A 4 7.25 5.58 -6.12
N MET A 5 7.00 5.84 -7.42
CA MET A 5 5.94 6.74 -7.86
C MET A 5 4.57 6.14 -7.59
N GLY A 6 4.33 4.88 -7.96
CA GLY A 6 3.04 4.23 -7.72
C GLY A 6 2.67 4.20 -6.24
N GLY A 7 3.65 3.97 -5.37
CA GLY A 7 3.46 4.07 -3.91
C GLY A 7 2.96 5.45 -3.46
N ARG A 8 3.46 6.54 -4.04
CA ARG A 8 3.00 7.91 -3.73
C ARG A 8 1.60 8.16 -4.27
N GLU A 9 1.32 7.69 -5.48
CA GLU A 9 0.04 7.86 -6.16
C GLU A 9 -1.12 7.19 -5.40
N VAL A 10 -0.86 6.06 -4.72
CA VAL A 10 -1.87 5.32 -3.94
C VAL A 10 -1.90 5.66 -2.46
N GLY A 11 -1.23 6.74 -2.03
CA GLY A 11 -1.26 7.19 -0.61
C GLY A 11 -0.32 6.42 0.32
N GLY A 12 0.73 5.79 -0.21
CA GLY A 12 1.80 5.14 0.58
C GLY A 12 2.74 6.12 1.31
N LEU A 13 2.32 7.37 1.51
CA LEU A 13 3.01 8.37 2.32
C LEU A 13 2.13 8.77 3.50
N ALA A 14 2.73 8.96 4.67
CA ALA A 14 1.98 9.33 5.87
C ALA A 14 1.31 10.72 5.81
N ASN A 15 1.67 11.56 4.83
CA ASN A 15 1.28 12.97 4.77
C ASN A 15 0.35 13.34 3.61
N THR A 16 -0.18 12.37 2.88
CA THR A 16 -1.14 12.59 1.79
C THR A 16 -2.21 11.49 1.80
N LEU A 17 -3.38 11.76 1.23
CA LEU A 17 -4.38 10.74 0.96
C LEU A 17 -4.09 10.09 -0.40
N ALA A 18 -4.75 8.96 -0.69
CA ALA A 18 -4.59 8.30 -1.99
C ALA A 18 -5.02 9.20 -3.16
N ALA A 19 -4.53 8.94 -4.36
CA ALA A 19 -4.80 9.71 -5.58
C ALA A 19 -4.46 11.22 -5.51
N HIS A 20 -3.45 11.57 -4.71
CA HIS A 20 -3.00 12.96 -4.47
C HIS A 20 -4.09 13.88 -3.91
N PHE A 21 -5.02 13.33 -3.12
CA PHE A 21 -5.85 14.12 -2.23
C PHE A 21 -5.04 14.55 -1.00
N GLU A 22 -5.36 15.70 -0.40
CA GLU A 22 -4.53 16.28 0.66
C GLU A 22 -5.25 16.30 2.01
N PHE A 23 -4.47 16.14 3.08
CA PHE A 23 -4.97 16.45 4.42
C PHE A 23 -5.17 17.97 4.58
N GLY A 24 -6.16 18.36 5.37
CA GLY A 24 -6.46 19.78 5.63
C GLY A 24 -7.31 20.47 4.57
N ASP A 25 -7.60 19.79 3.45
CA ASP A 25 -8.64 20.20 2.50
C ASP A 25 -9.96 19.45 2.80
N PRO A 26 -11.01 20.14 3.26
CA PRO A 26 -12.30 19.52 3.53
C PRO A 26 -12.92 18.84 2.31
N GLN A 27 -12.70 19.38 1.10
CA GLN A 27 -13.27 18.80 -0.11
C GLN A 27 -12.59 17.47 -0.47
N SER A 28 -11.26 17.41 -0.36
CA SER A 28 -10.49 16.17 -0.48
C SER A 28 -11.00 15.10 0.50
N HIS A 29 -11.13 15.45 1.78
CA HIS A 29 -11.58 14.51 2.81
C HIS A 29 -13.01 14.01 2.54
N GLN A 30 -13.93 14.91 2.20
CA GLN A 30 -15.31 14.57 1.83
C GLN A 30 -15.35 13.62 0.63
N THR A 31 -14.63 13.95 -0.45
CA THR A 31 -14.62 13.16 -1.70
C THR A 31 -14.14 11.72 -1.45
N VAL A 32 -13.06 11.55 -0.68
CA VAL A 32 -12.52 10.22 -0.36
C VAL A 32 -13.44 9.45 0.59
N SER A 33 -14.02 10.14 1.58
CA SER A 33 -14.96 9.54 2.54
C SER A 33 -16.23 9.03 1.85
N GLU A 34 -16.79 9.81 0.92
CA GLU A 34 -17.95 9.43 0.11
C GLU A 34 -17.63 8.25 -0.81
N PHE A 35 -16.47 8.26 -1.47
CA PHE A 35 -16.05 7.18 -2.37
C PHE A 35 -15.88 5.84 -1.65
N TRP A 36 -15.24 5.84 -0.47
CA TRP A 36 -15.05 4.62 0.33
C TRP A 36 -16.22 4.31 1.29
N HIS A 37 -17.28 5.13 1.28
CA HIS A 37 -18.42 5.00 2.17
C HIS A 37 -18.03 4.87 3.65
N THR A 38 -17.15 5.76 4.12
CA THR A 38 -16.60 5.73 5.48
C THR A 38 -16.77 7.06 6.22
N ASP A 39 -17.13 6.97 7.50
CA ASP A 39 -17.20 8.12 8.42
C ASP A 39 -15.92 8.28 9.26
N SER A 40 -14.90 7.44 9.01
CA SER A 40 -13.72 7.28 9.87
C SER A 40 -12.39 7.58 9.16
N LEU A 41 -12.43 8.25 8.02
CA LEU A 41 -11.23 8.64 7.29
C LEU A 41 -10.33 9.54 8.15
N ALA A 42 -9.03 9.25 8.15
CA ALA A 42 -8.04 10.02 8.90
C ALA A 42 -8.12 11.51 8.56
N THR A 43 -8.08 12.36 9.59
CA THR A 43 -8.22 13.83 9.45
C THR A 43 -6.87 14.57 9.47
N ARG A 44 -5.77 13.86 9.76
CA ARG A 44 -4.42 14.42 9.84
C ARG A 44 -3.39 13.41 9.36
N ALA A 45 -2.24 13.94 8.94
CA ALA A 45 -1.07 13.15 8.59
C ALA A 45 -0.61 12.24 9.76
N GLY A 46 -0.13 11.06 9.40
CA GLY A 46 0.54 10.12 10.29
C GLY A 46 2.02 10.46 10.51
N LEU A 47 2.71 9.59 11.24
CA LEU A 47 4.14 9.73 11.52
C LEU A 47 4.96 9.30 10.31
N LYS A 48 6.02 10.06 10.00
CA LYS A 48 7.05 9.63 9.03
C LYS A 48 7.90 8.53 9.66
N ALA A 49 8.64 7.79 8.84
CA ALA A 49 9.37 6.60 9.28
C ALA A 49 10.23 6.81 10.54
N ILE A 50 11.09 7.85 10.58
CA ILE A 50 11.93 8.12 11.76
C ILE A 50 11.09 8.45 12.99
N ASP A 51 10.11 9.36 12.85
CA ASP A 51 9.21 9.76 13.94
C ASP A 51 8.36 8.58 14.46
N LEU A 52 8.02 7.63 13.58
CA LEU A 52 7.29 6.41 13.94
C LEU A 52 8.11 5.53 14.87
N PHE A 53 9.41 5.35 14.61
CA PHE A 53 10.30 4.58 15.47
C PHE A 53 10.64 5.32 16.78
N ASP A 54 10.68 6.65 16.77
CA ASP A 54 10.75 7.45 18.00
C ASP A 54 9.50 7.24 18.87
N ALA A 55 8.32 7.40 18.28
CA ALA A 55 7.04 7.17 18.99
C ALA A 55 6.89 5.72 19.47
N MET A 56 7.46 4.75 18.76
CA MET A 56 7.50 3.34 19.18
C MET A 56 8.38 3.15 20.41
N ASN A 57 9.57 3.76 20.45
CA ASN A 57 10.44 3.75 21.63
C ASN A 57 9.81 4.42 22.85
N GLU A 58 9.00 5.47 22.63
CA GLU A 58 8.19 6.13 23.66
C GLU A 58 6.96 5.29 24.08
N GLY A 59 6.72 4.16 23.43
CA GLY A 59 5.60 3.27 23.70
C GLY A 59 4.25 3.78 23.20
N LYS A 60 4.21 4.78 22.31
CA LYS A 60 2.96 5.28 21.69
C LYS A 60 2.47 4.36 20.57
N ILE A 61 3.39 3.74 19.82
CA ILE A 61 3.05 2.74 18.80
C ILE A 61 3.05 1.36 19.44
N LYS A 62 1.91 0.67 19.34
CA LYS A 62 1.69 -0.65 19.98
C LYS A 62 1.67 -1.81 19.00
N ALA A 63 1.48 -1.52 17.72
CA ALA A 63 1.56 -2.49 16.65
C ALA A 63 2.19 -1.83 15.41
N VAL A 64 2.99 -2.58 14.67
CA VAL A 64 3.54 -2.16 13.38
C VAL A 64 3.45 -3.32 12.39
N TRP A 65 3.07 -3.01 11.15
CA TRP A 65 3.14 -3.96 10.04
C TRP A 65 4.12 -3.42 8.99
N ILE A 66 5.24 -4.11 8.84
CA ILE A 66 6.30 -3.79 7.90
C ILE A 66 6.13 -4.67 6.66
N MET A 67 6.08 -4.06 5.47
CA MET A 67 5.83 -4.76 4.22
C MET A 67 6.98 -4.51 3.23
N ALA A 68 7.64 -5.58 2.79
CA ALA A 68 8.68 -5.58 1.76
C ALA A 68 9.80 -4.54 2.00
N THR A 69 10.24 -4.41 3.25
CA THR A 69 11.37 -3.55 3.63
C THR A 69 12.07 -4.06 4.89
N ASN A 70 13.37 -3.78 5.00
CA ASN A 70 14.21 -4.18 6.12
C ASN A 70 14.74 -2.92 6.85
N PRO A 71 13.92 -2.25 7.68
CA PRO A 71 14.28 -0.98 8.31
C PRO A 71 15.49 -1.07 9.24
N VAL A 72 15.76 -2.23 9.85
CA VAL A 72 16.95 -2.41 10.70
C VAL A 72 18.25 -2.18 9.91
N VAL A 73 18.25 -2.48 8.61
CA VAL A 73 19.41 -2.28 7.71
C VAL A 73 19.32 -0.99 6.91
N SER A 74 18.12 -0.63 6.46
CA SER A 74 17.93 0.44 5.47
C SER A 74 17.69 1.84 6.05
N LEU A 75 17.31 1.95 7.32
CA LEU A 75 17.15 3.24 8.00
C LEU A 75 18.43 3.62 8.76
N PRO A 76 18.69 4.93 8.94
CA PRO A 76 19.78 5.37 9.80
C PRO A 76 19.54 4.94 11.25
N ASP A 77 20.63 4.78 12.01
CA ASP A 77 20.61 4.39 13.43
C ASP A 77 19.94 3.02 13.67
N SER A 78 20.56 1.97 13.15
CA SER A 78 20.05 0.59 13.20
C SER A 78 19.74 0.10 14.61
N GLU A 79 20.54 0.49 15.61
CA GLU A 79 20.35 0.09 17.01
C GLU A 79 19.07 0.70 17.60
N LYS A 80 18.78 1.97 17.29
CA LYS A 80 17.52 2.61 17.67
C LYS A 80 16.32 1.91 17.05
N ILE A 81 16.40 1.56 15.76
CA ILE A 81 15.33 0.87 15.04
C ILE A 81 15.09 -0.53 15.63
N LYS A 82 16.16 -1.28 15.85
CA LYS A 82 16.12 -2.59 16.48
C LYS A 82 15.49 -2.53 17.87
N THR A 83 15.95 -1.60 18.72
CA THR A 83 15.41 -1.39 20.08
C THR A 83 13.92 -1.05 20.04
N ALA A 84 13.50 -0.22 19.08
CA ALA A 84 12.08 0.13 18.92
C ALA A 84 11.23 -1.10 18.61
N LEU A 85 11.68 -1.93 17.67
CA LEU A 85 10.99 -3.17 17.28
C LEU A 85 10.92 -4.17 18.43
N GLU A 86 12.02 -4.38 19.16
CA GLU A 86 12.06 -5.26 20.34
C GLU A 86 11.10 -4.80 21.45
N LYS A 87 10.83 -3.49 21.56
CA LYS A 87 9.89 -2.92 22.53
C LYS A 87 8.45 -2.88 22.03
N CYS A 88 8.23 -2.99 20.72
CA CYS A 88 6.89 -2.91 20.16
C CYS A 88 6.10 -4.17 20.55
N PRO A 89 4.92 -4.05 21.17
CA PRO A 89 4.15 -5.22 21.61
C PRO A 89 3.70 -6.16 20.50
N PHE A 90 3.64 -5.70 19.26
CA PHE A 90 3.23 -6.52 18.13
C PHE A 90 3.84 -6.07 16.82
N VAL A 91 4.71 -6.90 16.24
CA VAL A 91 5.43 -6.65 15.00
C VAL A 91 5.03 -7.70 13.97
N VAL A 92 4.42 -7.25 12.87
CA VAL A 92 4.12 -8.09 11.70
C VAL A 92 5.08 -7.74 10.57
N VAL A 93 5.66 -8.74 9.92
CA VAL A 93 6.48 -8.55 8.72
C VAL A 93 5.92 -9.37 7.56
N SER A 94 5.61 -8.72 6.44
CA SER A 94 5.26 -9.39 5.18
C SER A 94 6.42 -9.23 4.20
N ASP A 95 7.12 -10.33 3.90
CA ASP A 95 8.31 -10.31 3.05
C ASP A 95 8.42 -11.59 2.19
N CYS A 96 9.14 -11.49 1.07
CA CYS A 96 9.46 -12.62 0.21
C CYS A 96 10.83 -13.24 0.56
N ILE A 97 11.63 -12.59 1.40
CA ILE A 97 12.89 -13.10 1.94
C ILE A 97 12.63 -13.63 3.35
N ALA A 98 12.87 -14.92 3.55
CA ALA A 98 12.56 -15.60 4.82
C ALA A 98 13.34 -15.04 6.01
N ASP A 99 14.62 -14.73 5.83
CA ASP A 99 15.51 -14.32 6.91
C ASP A 99 16.14 -12.95 6.61
N THR A 100 15.75 -11.96 7.41
CA THR A 100 16.25 -10.59 7.42
C THR A 100 16.39 -10.12 8.86
N GLU A 101 17.15 -9.08 9.09
CA GLU A 101 17.32 -8.46 10.40
C GLU A 101 15.99 -7.98 10.99
N THR A 102 15.04 -7.58 10.15
CA THR A 102 13.70 -7.18 10.58
C THR A 102 12.78 -8.38 10.82
N THR A 103 12.80 -9.42 9.98
CA THR A 103 11.93 -10.61 10.20
C THR A 103 12.31 -11.37 11.47
N ARG A 104 13.58 -11.35 11.89
CA ARG A 104 14.04 -11.91 13.16
C ARG A 104 13.45 -11.23 14.41
N LEU A 105 12.89 -10.02 14.26
CA LEU A 105 12.26 -9.24 15.33
C LEU A 105 10.73 -9.25 15.25
N ALA A 106 10.14 -10.02 14.34
CA ALA A 106 8.70 -10.07 14.14
C ALA A 106 8.03 -11.10 15.06
N ASP A 107 6.86 -10.77 15.57
CA ASP A 107 5.96 -11.74 16.22
C ASP A 107 5.26 -12.62 15.18
N VAL A 108 4.96 -12.05 14.00
CA VAL A 108 4.33 -12.75 12.88
C VAL A 108 5.06 -12.43 11.59
N VAL A 109 5.46 -13.48 10.87
CA VAL A 109 5.98 -13.37 9.50
C VAL A 109 4.96 -13.93 8.52
N LEU A 110 4.55 -13.12 7.54
CA LEU A 110 3.60 -13.46 6.50
C LEU A 110 4.36 -13.62 5.17
N PRO A 111 4.38 -14.82 4.55
CA PRO A 111 5.11 -15.04 3.31
C PRO A 111 4.45 -14.28 2.15
N ALA A 112 5.16 -13.29 1.62
CA ALA A 112 4.73 -12.49 0.49
C ALA A 112 5.31 -13.02 -0.82
N GLN A 113 4.58 -12.83 -1.92
CA GLN A 113 5.11 -13.07 -3.26
C GLN A 113 6.30 -12.14 -3.54
N GLY A 114 7.29 -12.61 -4.30
CA GLY A 114 8.33 -11.79 -4.90
C GLY A 114 7.88 -11.18 -6.23
N TRP A 115 8.80 -10.51 -6.92
CA TRP A 115 8.46 -9.77 -8.15
C TRP A 115 7.96 -10.70 -9.27
N SER A 116 8.63 -11.84 -9.50
CA SER A 116 8.28 -12.77 -10.58
C SER A 116 6.94 -13.49 -10.36
N GLU A 117 6.43 -13.52 -9.13
CA GLU A 117 5.17 -14.19 -8.78
C GLU A 117 3.98 -13.23 -8.71
N LYS A 118 4.26 -11.93 -8.56
CA LYS A 118 3.24 -10.89 -8.49
C LYS A 118 2.60 -10.61 -9.85
N SER A 119 1.35 -10.22 -9.79
CA SER A 119 0.63 -9.58 -10.89
C SER A 119 0.08 -8.24 -10.39
N GLY A 120 0.25 -7.20 -11.19
CA GLY A 120 -0.17 -5.84 -10.84
C GLY A 120 0.24 -4.81 -11.87
N THR A 121 0.38 -3.56 -11.41
CA THR A 121 0.92 -2.44 -12.18
C THR A 121 2.04 -1.76 -11.41
N VAL A 122 3.00 -1.18 -12.13
CA VAL A 122 4.07 -0.38 -11.57
C VAL A 122 4.16 0.96 -12.30
N THR A 123 4.35 2.05 -11.57
CA THR A 123 4.61 3.37 -12.11
C THR A 123 6.10 3.68 -12.02
N ASN A 124 6.74 3.89 -13.16
CA ASN A 124 8.16 4.20 -13.24
C ASN A 124 8.45 5.71 -13.04
N SER A 125 9.71 6.12 -13.19
CA SER A 125 10.15 7.51 -12.99
C SER A 125 9.60 8.53 -14.00
N GLU A 126 9.25 8.09 -15.22
CA GLU A 126 8.59 8.95 -16.22
C GLU A 126 7.06 8.95 -16.08
N ARG A 127 6.54 8.39 -14.98
CA ARG A 127 5.10 8.29 -14.67
C ARG A 127 4.33 7.34 -15.58
N ARG A 128 5.03 6.44 -16.29
CA ARG A 128 4.40 5.38 -17.09
C ARG A 128 3.95 4.25 -16.20
N ILE A 129 2.67 3.90 -16.31
CA ILE A 129 2.08 2.72 -15.69
C ILE A 129 2.31 1.52 -16.61
N SER A 130 3.02 0.51 -16.12
CA SER A 130 3.31 -0.72 -16.83
C SER A 130 2.60 -1.90 -16.18
N ARG A 131 2.07 -2.82 -17.00
CA ARG A 131 1.44 -4.06 -16.52
C ARG A 131 2.50 -5.11 -16.18
N GLN A 132 2.63 -5.45 -14.89
CA GLN A 132 3.49 -6.53 -14.40
C GLN A 132 2.71 -7.84 -14.35
N ARG A 133 3.10 -8.84 -15.15
CA ARG A 133 2.44 -10.15 -15.18
C ARG A 133 3.24 -11.19 -14.42
N ARG A 134 2.53 -12.12 -13.79
CA ARG A 134 3.13 -13.28 -13.13
C ARG A 134 3.89 -14.12 -14.15
N VAL A 135 5.12 -14.48 -13.82
CA VAL A 135 5.99 -15.38 -14.60
C VAL A 135 6.19 -16.72 -13.90
N LEU A 136 6.20 -16.73 -12.56
CA LEU A 136 6.37 -17.92 -11.74
C LEU A 136 5.16 -18.17 -10.82
N PRO A 137 4.87 -19.43 -10.43
CA PRO A 137 3.86 -19.70 -9.41
C PRO A 137 4.30 -19.16 -8.03
N SER A 138 3.35 -18.99 -7.10
CA SER A 138 3.68 -18.70 -5.69
C SER A 138 4.58 -19.79 -5.10
N PRO A 139 5.69 -19.45 -4.43
CA PRO A 139 6.43 -20.41 -3.62
C PRO A 139 5.65 -20.75 -2.35
N GLY A 140 5.44 -22.04 -2.10
CA GLY A 140 4.78 -22.53 -0.88
C GLY A 140 3.45 -21.83 -0.61
N GLU A 141 3.33 -21.22 0.57
CA GLU A 141 2.12 -20.52 1.02
C GLU A 141 2.10 -19.03 0.64
N ALA A 142 3.07 -18.54 -0.14
CA ALA A 142 3.21 -17.12 -0.42
C ALA A 142 1.99 -16.55 -1.17
N LYS A 143 1.53 -15.38 -0.71
CA LYS A 143 0.36 -14.68 -1.27
C LYS A 143 0.74 -13.27 -1.72
N PRO A 144 0.02 -12.67 -2.67
CA PRO A 144 0.24 -11.26 -3.02
C PRO A 144 -0.13 -10.39 -1.81
N ASP A 145 0.58 -9.27 -1.62
CA ASP A 145 0.39 -8.38 -0.47
C ASP A 145 -1.05 -7.89 -0.33
N TRP A 146 -1.72 -7.57 -1.45
CA TRP A 146 -3.12 -7.14 -1.46
C TRP A 146 -4.06 -8.21 -0.90
N TRP A 147 -3.76 -9.49 -1.15
CA TRP A 147 -4.57 -10.60 -0.62
C TRP A 147 -4.37 -10.72 0.88
N ILE A 148 -3.13 -10.57 1.36
CA ILE A 148 -2.84 -10.61 2.80
C ILE A 148 -3.59 -9.48 3.52
N LEU A 149 -3.53 -8.25 2.99
CA LEU A 149 -4.27 -7.10 3.51
C LEU A 149 -5.79 -7.34 3.48
N LYS A 150 -6.31 -7.86 2.36
CA LYS A 150 -7.71 -8.25 2.21
C LYS A 150 -8.15 -9.18 3.33
N GLU A 151 -7.45 -10.31 3.53
CA GLU A 151 -7.84 -11.32 4.52
C GLU A 151 -7.80 -10.78 5.96
N VAL A 152 -6.81 -9.94 6.28
CA VAL A 152 -6.76 -9.28 7.60
C VAL A 152 -7.95 -8.33 7.76
N ALA A 153 -8.25 -7.50 6.77
CA ALA A 153 -9.37 -6.57 6.82
C ALA A 153 -10.73 -7.29 6.93
N GLN A 154 -10.92 -8.40 6.19
CA GLN A 154 -12.13 -9.22 6.31
C GLN A 154 -12.28 -9.81 7.72
N LYS A 155 -11.20 -10.31 8.32
CA LYS A 155 -11.20 -10.80 9.72
C LYS A 155 -11.46 -9.71 10.74
N MET A 156 -11.16 -8.45 10.41
CA MET A 156 -11.49 -7.28 11.23
C MET A 156 -12.92 -6.76 11.02
N GLY A 157 -13.71 -7.40 10.14
CA GLY A 157 -15.12 -7.05 9.90
C GLY A 157 -15.39 -6.25 8.63
N PHE A 158 -14.38 -5.95 7.81
CA PHE A 158 -14.52 -5.16 6.57
C PHE A 158 -14.72 -6.04 5.33
N LYS A 159 -15.55 -7.07 5.45
CA LYS A 159 -15.70 -8.09 4.39
C LYS A 159 -16.20 -7.49 3.07
N ASP A 160 -17.17 -6.58 3.15
CA ASP A 160 -17.81 -5.98 1.97
C ASP A 160 -16.90 -4.96 1.28
N GLN A 161 -16.11 -4.20 2.06
CA GLN A 161 -15.16 -3.21 1.54
C GLN A 161 -13.93 -3.87 0.91
N PHE A 162 -13.54 -5.04 1.39
CA PHE A 162 -12.38 -5.79 0.90
C PHE A 162 -12.80 -7.08 0.19
N ASP A 163 -13.75 -7.05 -0.75
CA ASP A 163 -14.16 -8.22 -1.55
C ASP A 163 -13.48 -8.32 -2.94
N HIS A 164 -12.21 -7.90 -3.04
CA HIS A 164 -11.50 -8.00 -4.31
C HIS A 164 -11.11 -9.44 -4.65
N ARG A 165 -11.38 -9.88 -5.88
CA ARG A 165 -11.07 -11.24 -6.38
C ARG A 165 -9.71 -11.32 -7.07
N HIS A 166 -9.28 -10.23 -7.69
CA HIS A 166 -8.02 -10.11 -8.41
C HIS A 166 -7.56 -8.64 -8.42
N GLU A 167 -6.27 -8.42 -8.69
CA GLU A 167 -5.65 -7.09 -8.66
C GLU A 167 -6.25 -6.09 -9.66
N GLY A 168 -6.85 -6.58 -10.75
CA GLY A 168 -7.54 -5.75 -11.73
C GLY A 168 -8.74 -4.97 -11.15
N GLN A 169 -9.43 -5.51 -10.13
CA GLN A 169 -10.50 -4.78 -9.45
C GLN A 169 -9.94 -3.63 -8.60
N ILE A 170 -8.81 -3.85 -7.93
CA ILE A 170 -8.11 -2.81 -7.16
C ILE A 170 -7.58 -1.73 -8.12
N PHE A 171 -7.03 -2.13 -9.27
CA PHE A 171 -6.58 -1.18 -10.29
C PHE A 171 -7.72 -0.33 -10.85
N LYS A 172 -8.89 -0.93 -11.05
CA LYS A 172 -10.09 -0.21 -11.48
C LYS A 172 -10.53 0.82 -10.44
N GLU A 173 -10.62 0.44 -9.16
CA GLU A 173 -10.93 1.36 -8.07
C GLU A 173 -9.92 2.52 -8.01
N TYR A 174 -8.62 2.21 -8.13
CA TYR A 174 -7.58 3.23 -8.24
C TYR A 174 -7.82 4.19 -9.41
N CYS A 175 -8.16 3.68 -10.61
CA CYS A 175 -8.47 4.54 -11.75
C CYS A 175 -9.68 5.44 -11.49
N GLU A 176 -10.76 4.89 -10.92
CA GLU A 176 -11.96 5.63 -10.55
C GLU A 176 -11.63 6.74 -9.53
N MET A 177 -10.83 6.42 -8.52
CA MET A 177 -10.41 7.37 -7.50
C MET A 177 -9.62 8.55 -8.09
N THR A 178 -8.72 8.31 -9.05
CA THR A 178 -7.98 9.41 -9.71
C THR A 178 -8.88 10.35 -10.52
N ALA A 179 -10.07 9.89 -10.94
CA ALA A 179 -11.02 10.65 -11.74
C ALA A 179 -11.97 11.52 -10.90
N LEU A 180 -12.08 11.28 -9.59
CA LEU A 180 -13.03 11.99 -8.70
C LEU A 180 -12.80 13.50 -8.69
N GLY A 181 -13.75 14.29 -9.22
CA GLY A 181 -13.59 15.74 -9.34
C GLY A 181 -12.43 16.14 -10.27
N ASN A 182 -12.04 15.26 -11.20
CA ASN A 182 -10.97 15.47 -12.17
C ASN A 182 -11.38 14.98 -13.56
N GLU A 183 -12.63 15.18 -13.94
CA GLU A 183 -13.25 14.64 -15.16
C GLU A 183 -12.58 15.19 -16.44
N THR A 184 -12.00 16.38 -16.35
CA THR A 184 -11.26 17.02 -17.45
C THR A 184 -9.76 16.70 -17.46
N GLY A 185 -9.26 16.03 -16.42
CA GLY A 185 -7.82 15.77 -16.22
C GLY A 185 -6.99 17.02 -15.94
N LYS A 186 -7.61 18.17 -15.66
CA LYS A 186 -6.93 19.45 -15.43
C LYS A 186 -6.85 19.86 -13.96
N ALA A 187 -7.64 19.24 -13.09
CA ALA A 187 -7.66 19.57 -11.67
C ALA A 187 -6.46 18.96 -10.93
N ARG A 188 -6.04 17.76 -11.34
CA ARG A 188 -4.82 17.08 -10.86
C ARG A 188 -4.11 16.38 -12.01
N ASP A 189 -2.78 16.41 -11.99
CA ASP A 189 -1.92 15.77 -13.02
C ASP A 189 -2.16 14.26 -13.11
N LEU A 190 -2.42 13.60 -11.98
CA LEU A 190 -2.75 12.18 -11.94
C LEU A 190 -4.23 11.99 -12.29
N CYS A 191 -4.50 11.52 -13.51
CA CYS A 191 -5.85 11.20 -13.97
C CYS A 191 -5.84 9.96 -14.88
N LEU A 192 -6.44 8.87 -14.42
CA LEU A 192 -6.58 7.62 -15.16
C LEU A 192 -8.00 7.38 -15.64
N ILE A 193 -8.78 8.46 -15.85
CA ILE A 193 -10.19 8.37 -16.25
C ILE A 193 -10.40 7.51 -17.50
N GLY A 194 -9.45 7.53 -18.44
CA GLY A 194 -9.48 6.71 -19.66
C GLY A 194 -9.42 5.19 -19.43
N LEU A 195 -9.00 4.76 -18.23
CA LEU A 195 -8.85 3.35 -17.86
C LEU A 195 -9.98 2.84 -16.94
N THR A 196 -10.90 3.71 -16.51
CA THR A 196 -12.02 3.36 -15.61
C THR A 196 -12.98 2.30 -16.16
N LYS A 197 -13.05 2.19 -17.49
CA LYS A 197 -13.93 1.25 -18.19
C LYS A 197 -13.26 -0.08 -18.58
N LEU A 198 -12.02 -0.31 -18.16
CA LEU A 198 -11.36 -1.59 -18.41
C LEU A 198 -12.11 -2.72 -17.71
N ASP A 199 -12.43 -3.76 -18.47
CA ASP A 199 -12.84 -5.05 -17.94
C ASP A 199 -11.60 -5.90 -17.58
N GLU A 200 -11.82 -7.11 -17.08
CA GLU A 200 -10.74 -8.01 -16.68
C GLU A 200 -9.79 -8.32 -17.85
N LYS A 201 -10.35 -8.51 -19.06
CA LYS A 201 -9.56 -8.75 -20.26
C LYS A 201 -8.71 -7.54 -20.62
N GLY A 202 -9.30 -6.34 -20.64
CA GLY A 202 -8.60 -5.09 -20.93
C GLY A 202 -7.47 -4.81 -19.92
N TYR A 203 -7.70 -5.08 -18.63
CA TYR A 203 -6.65 -5.03 -17.63
C TYR A 203 -5.54 -6.06 -17.87
N GLY A 204 -5.90 -7.29 -18.25
CA GLY A 204 -4.95 -8.37 -18.56
C GLY A 204 -4.10 -8.08 -19.79
N GLU A 205 -4.67 -7.41 -20.80
CA GLU A 205 -4.02 -7.04 -22.06
C GLU A 205 -3.37 -5.65 -22.04
N LEU A 206 -3.45 -4.94 -20.90
CA LEU A 206 -2.85 -3.61 -20.74
C LEU A 206 -1.39 -3.63 -21.17
N THR A 207 -1.07 -2.88 -22.21
CA THR A 207 0.30 -2.64 -22.65
C THR A 207 0.91 -1.56 -21.78
N PRO A 208 2.14 -1.73 -21.26
CA PRO A 208 2.96 -0.57 -20.89
C PRO A 208 3.03 0.48 -22.01
#